data_AF-A0AAN8RVK5-F1
#
_entry.id   AF-A0AAN8RVK5-F1
#
_cell.length_a   1.000
_cell.length_b   1.000
_cell.length_c   1.000
_cell.angle_alpha   90.00
_cell.angle_beta   90.00
_cell.angle_gamma   90.00
#
_symmetry.space_group_name_H-M   'P 1'
#
loop_
_entity.id
_entity.type
_entity.pdbx_description
1 polymer ?
#
loop_
_entity_poly.entity_id
_entity_poly.type
_entity_poly.pdbx_seq_one_letter_code
_entity_poly.pdbx_strand_id
1 'polypeptide(L)'
;MSIFSDDGPTGRGSFSTDLSNGNNSNVDQELQDFLMLEKQKAQFNAQIHEFNDFCWEKCFNDKPKSKLDTKTETCLNNCVDRFIDVSLLITNRFAMSLQKGGKM
;
A
#
# COMPACT_ATOMS: atom_id res chain seq x y z
N MET A 1 -18.99 -2.57 -12.63
CA MET A 1 -17.58 -2.11 -12.50
C MET A 1 -17.47 -1.41 -11.16
N SER A 2 -17.39 -2.21 -10.11
CA SER A 2 -17.33 -1.79 -8.71
C SER A 2 -16.89 -3.05 -7.95
N ILE A 3 -15.61 -3.10 -7.56
CA ILE A 3 -15.04 -4.21 -6.77
C ILE A 3 -14.75 -3.70 -5.34
N PHE A 4 -15.52 -2.72 -4.87
CA PHE A 4 -15.46 -2.31 -3.47
C PHE A 4 -16.88 -2.01 -3.00
N SER A 5 -17.55 -3.07 -2.55
CA SER A 5 -18.65 -2.96 -1.61
C SER A 5 -18.19 -3.66 -0.35
N ASP A 6 -17.73 -2.85 0.61
CA ASP A 6 -17.56 -3.23 2.00
C ASP A 6 -18.92 -3.49 2.63
N ASP A 7 -19.05 -4.61 3.34
CA ASP A 7 -20.00 -4.78 4.44
C ASP A 7 -19.48 -5.88 5.41
N GLY A 8 -18.91 -5.47 6.56
CA GLY A 8 -18.91 -6.28 7.80
C GLY A 8 -17.56 -6.53 8.53
N PRO A 9 -17.56 -6.66 9.88
CA PRO A 9 -16.36 -6.44 10.71
C PRO A 9 -15.56 -7.71 11.08
N THR A 10 -15.68 -8.81 10.33
CA THR A 10 -14.87 -10.02 10.56
C THR A 10 -14.59 -10.71 9.23
N GLY A 11 -13.59 -10.24 8.49
CA GLY A 11 -13.26 -10.78 7.17
C GLY A 11 -11.76 -10.76 6.94
N ARG A 12 -11.04 -11.76 7.49
CA ARG A 12 -9.70 -12.11 6.99
C ARG A 12 -9.88 -12.52 5.53
N GLY A 13 -9.60 -11.62 4.60
CA GLY A 13 -9.58 -11.90 3.16
C GLY A 13 -8.41 -12.83 2.83
N SER A 14 -8.56 -14.12 3.12
CA SER A 14 -7.70 -15.16 2.57
C SER A 14 -8.27 -15.53 1.20
N PHE A 15 -7.68 -14.99 0.13
CA PHE A 15 -7.99 -15.40 -1.23
C PHE A 15 -7.34 -16.77 -1.48
N SER A 16 -8.07 -17.85 -1.15
CA SER A 16 -7.64 -19.22 -1.44
C SER A 16 -7.90 -19.54 -2.92
N THR A 17 -6.85 -19.65 -3.71
CA THR A 17 -6.90 -20.22 -5.07
C THR A 17 -6.86 -21.75 -4.97
N ASP A 18 -8.03 -22.39 -4.87
CA ASP A 18 -8.15 -23.82 -5.16
C ASP A 18 -8.30 -24.00 -6.69
N LEU A 19 -7.18 -24.18 -7.39
CA LEU A 19 -7.18 -24.52 -8.82
C LEU A 19 -7.12 -26.04 -8.98
N SER A 20 -8.28 -26.69 -8.98
CA SER A 20 -8.39 -28.11 -9.37
C SER A 20 -8.65 -28.21 -10.87
N ASN A 21 -7.64 -28.73 -11.58
CA ASN A 21 -7.74 -29.64 -12.72
C ASN A 21 -8.30 -29.12 -14.06
N GLY A 22 -7.40 -28.77 -14.99
CA GLY A 22 -7.75 -28.58 -16.41
C GLY A 22 -6.65 -28.06 -17.35
N ASN A 23 -5.55 -28.79 -17.50
CA ASN A 23 -4.67 -28.83 -18.70
C ASN A 23 -4.43 -27.52 -19.49
N ASN A 24 -3.94 -26.44 -18.86
CA ASN A 24 -3.52 -25.20 -19.55
C ASN A 24 -2.29 -24.53 -18.90
N SER A 25 -1.18 -25.27 -18.81
CA SER A 25 0.06 -24.81 -18.17
C SER A 25 0.67 -23.52 -18.72
N ASN A 26 0.33 -23.11 -19.95
CA ASN A 26 0.80 -21.85 -20.53
C ASN A 26 -0.10 -20.65 -20.18
N VAL A 27 -1.42 -20.85 -20.10
CA VAL A 27 -2.38 -19.82 -19.67
C VAL A 27 -2.21 -19.52 -18.18
N ASP A 28 -1.88 -20.54 -17.39
CA ASP A 28 -1.65 -20.40 -15.94
C ASP A 28 -0.47 -19.46 -15.64
N GLN A 29 0.59 -19.47 -16.45
CA GLN A 29 1.77 -18.63 -16.23
C GLN A 29 1.51 -17.15 -16.59
N GLU A 30 0.87 -16.88 -17.73
CA GLU A 30 0.49 -15.51 -18.12
C GLU A 30 -0.51 -14.91 -17.12
N LEU A 31 -1.48 -15.71 -16.67
CA LEU A 31 -2.43 -15.29 -15.65
C LEU A 31 -1.73 -15.03 -14.31
N GLN A 32 -0.76 -15.86 -13.92
CA GLN A 32 0.01 -15.65 -12.69
C GLN A 32 0.80 -14.34 -12.75
N ASP A 33 1.44 -14.03 -13.88
CA ASP A 33 2.16 -12.77 -14.10
C ASP A 33 1.21 -11.56 -14.05
N PHE A 34 0.05 -11.67 -14.70
CA PHE A 34 -0.99 -10.64 -14.63
C PHE A 34 -1.47 -10.41 -13.19
N LEU A 35 -1.73 -11.47 -12.44
CA LEU A 35 -2.15 -11.39 -11.04
C LEU A 35 -1.09 -10.75 -10.15
N MET A 36 0.20 -11.04 -10.38
CA MET A 36 1.28 -10.40 -9.64
C MET A 36 1.33 -8.88 -9.89
N LEU A 37 1.17 -8.45 -11.14
CA LEU A 37 1.16 -7.02 -11.50
C LEU A 37 -0.06 -6.30 -10.92
N GLU A 38 -1.26 -6.86 -11.05
CA GLU A 38 -2.47 -6.25 -10.50
C GLU A 38 -2.44 -6.19 -8.97
N LYS A 39 -1.87 -7.21 -8.30
CA LYS A 39 -1.63 -7.18 -6.87
C LYS A 39 -0.71 -6.03 -6.46
N GLN A 40 0.42 -5.85 -7.16
CA GLN A 40 1.35 -4.77 -6.87
C GLN A 40 0.68 -3.40 -7.05
N LYS A 41 -0.13 -3.24 -8.09
CA LYS A 41 -0.89 -2.02 -8.35
C LYS A 41 -1.94 -1.75 -7.26
N ALA A 42 -2.66 -2.77 -6.82
CA ALA A 42 -3.62 -2.64 -5.72
C ALA A 42 -2.93 -2.23 -4.41
N GLN A 43 -1.78 -2.84 -4.09
CA GLN A 43 -0.97 -2.48 -2.92
C GLN A 43 -0.44 -1.04 -2.99
N PHE A 44 0.02 -0.61 -4.16
CA PHE A 44 0.47 0.76 -4.37
C PHE A 44 -0.66 1.79 -4.21
N ASN A 45 -1.84 1.51 -4.77
CA ASN A 45 -3.01 2.37 -4.57
C ASN A 45 -3.43 2.43 -3.09
N ALA A 46 -3.39 1.32 -2.37
CA ALA A 46 -3.65 1.31 -0.93
C ALA A 46 -2.68 2.21 -0.15
N GLN A 47 -1.39 2.21 -0.50
CA GLN A 47 -0.41 3.14 0.09
C GLN A 47 -0.70 4.61 -0.27
N ILE A 48 -1.14 4.89 -1.50
CA ILE A 48 -1.57 6.25 -1.88
C ILE A 48 -2.74 6.71 -1.00
N HIS A 49 -3.73 5.84 -0.76
CA HIS A 49 -4.85 6.16 0.12
C HIS A 49 -4.37 6.42 1.56
N GLU A 50 -3.46 5.62 2.08
CA GLU A 50 -2.84 5.84 3.40
C GLU A 50 -2.10 7.19 3.47
N PHE A 51 -1.33 7.55 2.44
CA PHE A 51 -0.65 8.85 2.39
C PHE A 51 -1.64 10.01 2.32
N ASN A 52 -2.72 9.85 1.55
CA ASN A 52 -3.77 10.86 1.46
C ASN A 52 -4.39 11.10 2.83
N ASP A 53 -4.84 10.06 3.53
CA ASP A 53 -5.46 10.20 4.85
C ASP A 53 -4.50 10.80 5.88
N PHE A 54 -3.25 10.31 5.91
CA PHE A 54 -2.25 10.79 6.86
C PHE A 54 -1.83 12.24 6.58
N CYS A 55 -1.48 12.56 5.34
CA CYS A 55 -0.99 13.89 4.98
C CYS A 55 -2.12 14.93 4.92
N TRP A 56 -3.36 14.51 4.69
CA TRP A 56 -4.52 15.39 4.79
C TRP A 56 -4.61 16.01 6.18
N GLU A 57 -4.61 15.19 7.23
CA GLU A 57 -4.68 15.64 8.63
C GLU A 57 -3.48 16.49 9.07
N LYS A 58 -2.35 16.44 8.35
CA LYS A 58 -1.14 17.22 8.68
C LYS A 58 -1.00 18.52 7.90
N CYS A 59 -1.42 18.53 6.65
CA CYS A 59 -1.17 19.64 5.74
C CYS A 59 -2.39 20.53 5.53
N PHE A 60 -3.60 20.01 5.74
CA PHE A 60 -4.85 20.77 5.56
C PHE A 60 -5.47 21.12 6.91
N ASN A 61 -4.96 22.18 7.54
CA ASN A 61 -5.50 22.70 8.80
C ASN A 61 -6.71 23.63 8.59
N ASP A 62 -6.81 24.22 7.40
CA ASP A 62 -7.87 25.15 7.01
C ASP A 62 -8.73 24.55 5.89
N LYS A 63 -9.89 25.16 5.63
CA LYS A 63 -10.74 24.76 4.51
C LYS A 63 -9.96 24.77 3.19
N PRO A 64 -10.00 23.69 2.40
CA PRO A 64 -9.32 23.63 1.12
C PRO A 64 -9.86 24.69 0.17
N LYS A 65 -8.94 25.39 -0.51
CA LYS A 65 -9.26 26.39 -1.53
C LYS A 65 -9.36 25.71 -2.90
N SER A 66 -9.86 26.45 -3.90
CA SER A 66 -9.93 25.97 -5.30
C SER A 66 -8.58 25.66 -5.92
N LYS A 67 -7.49 26.16 -5.33
CA LYS A 67 -6.10 25.84 -5.69
C LYS A 67 -5.30 25.63 -4.41
N LEU A 68 -4.39 24.67 -4.47
CA LEU A 68 -3.35 24.49 -3.46
C LEU A 68 -2.49 25.75 -3.38
N ASP A 69 -2.30 26.28 -2.18
CA ASP A 69 -1.30 27.31 -1.94
C ASP A 69 0.09 26.69 -1.76
N THR A 70 1.14 27.46 -2.01
CA THR A 70 2.52 26.99 -2.00
C THR A 70 2.92 26.32 -0.68
N LYS A 71 2.33 26.75 0.44
CA LYS A 71 2.62 26.14 1.76
C LYS A 71 2.06 24.73 1.84
N THR A 72 0.81 24.52 1.42
CA THR A 72 0.18 23.19 1.43
C THR A 72 0.87 22.26 0.44
N GLU A 73 1.22 22.73 -0.76
CA GLU A 73 2.01 21.95 -1.73
C GLU A 73 3.36 21.52 -1.16
N THR A 74 4.09 22.46 -0.55
CA THR A 74 5.37 22.16 0.11
C THR A 74 5.19 21.19 1.29
N CYS A 75 4.11 21.32 2.05
CA CYS A 75 3.80 20.41 3.15
C CYS A 75 3.55 18.99 2.63
N LEU A 76 2.74 18.82 1.58
CA LEU A 76 2.41 17.50 1.02
C LEU A 76 3.66 16.76 0.53
N ASN A 77 4.54 17.44 -0.22
CA ASN A 77 5.81 16.87 -0.67
C ASN A 77 6.65 16.38 0.52
N ASN A 78 6.85 17.24 1.52
CA ASN A 78 7.61 16.87 2.72
C ASN A 78 6.93 15.77 3.53
N CYS A 79 5.60 15.76 3.62
CA CYS A 79 4.86 14.77 4.40
C CYS A 79 5.09 13.36 3.85
N VAL A 80 4.93 13.18 2.54
CA VAL A 80 5.12 11.89 1.87
C VAL A 80 6.59 11.45 1.95
N ASP A 81 7.54 12.34 1.62
CA ASP A 81 8.98 12.02 1.67
C ASP A 81 9.40 11.58 3.09
N ARG A 82 8.95 12.29 4.12
CA ARG A 82 9.29 11.97 5.51
C ARG A 82 8.63 10.67 5.99
N PHE A 83 7.41 10.38 5.55
CA PHE A 83 6.76 9.12 5.87
C PHE A 83 7.55 7.93 5.29
N ILE A 84 7.96 8.04 4.03
CA ILE A 84 8.75 6.99 3.37
C ILE A 84 10.13 6.84 4.03
N ASP A 85 10.85 7.94 4.27
CA ASP A 85 12.14 7.96 4.95
C ASP A 85 12.09 7.22 6.30
N VAL A 86 11.11 7.57 7.12
CA VAL A 86 10.95 7.02 8.47
C VAL A 86 10.52 5.56 8.42
N SER A 87 9.59 5.20 7.54
CA SER A 87 9.14 3.81 7.37
C SER A 87 10.28 2.89 6.96
N LEU A 88 11.13 3.34 6.04
CA LEU A 88 12.32 2.61 5.62
C LEU A 88 13.37 2.53 6.73
N LEU A 89 13.63 3.63 7.43
CA LEU A 89 14.55 3.67 8.57
C LEU A 89 14.14 2.66 9.65
N ILE A 90 12.86 2.68 10.04
CA ILE A 90 12.30 1.78 11.06
C ILE A 90 12.44 0.34 10.60
N THR A 91 11.99 0.02 9.39
CA THR A 91 12.05 -1.34 8.84
C THR A 91 13.48 -1.88 8.80
N ASN A 92 14.43 -1.07 8.31
CA ASN A 92 15.84 -1.45 8.25
C ASN A 92 16.44 -1.69 9.65
N ARG A 93 16.10 -0.84 10.63
CA ARG A 93 16.57 -1.02 12.01
C ARG A 93 16.04 -2.31 12.62
N PHE A 94 14.76 -2.61 12.44
CA PHE A 94 14.18 -3.86 12.92
C PHE A 94 14.80 -5.09 12.24
N ALA A 95 14.98 -5.05 10.92
CA ALA A 95 15.62 -6.13 10.18
C ALA A 95 17.05 -6.41 10.69
N MET A 96 17.84 -5.36 10.95
CA MET A 96 19.19 -5.49 11.53
C MET A 96 19.15 -6.09 12.95
N SER A 97 18.19 -5.67 13.79
CA SER A 97 18.06 -6.19 15.16
C SER A 97 17.69 -7.67 15.18
N LEU A 98 16.79 -8.13 14.29
CA LEU A 98 16.41 -9.54 14.17
C LEU A 98 17.59 -10.42 13.73
N GLN A 99 18.41 -9.95 12.79
CA GLN A 99 19.61 -10.69 12.35
C GLN A 99 20.68 -10.83 13.44
N LYS A 100 20.77 -9.86 14.36
CA LYS A 100 21.70 -9.92 15.50
C LYS A 100 21.18 -10.79 16.64
N GLY A 101 19.87 -10.78 16.88
CA GLY A 101 19.23 -11.61 17.92
C GLY A 101 19.15 -13.10 17.59
N GLY A 102 19.14 -13.49 16.32
CA GLY A 102 19.14 -14.90 15.88
C GLY A 102 20.51 -15.60 15.89
N LYS A 103 21.58 -14.92 16.37
CA LYS A 103 22.95 -15.46 16.48
C LYS A 103 23.40 -15.72 17.92
N MET A 104 22.46 -15.79 18.87
CA MET A 104 22.73 -16.23 20.25
C MET A 104 22.13 -17.61 20.50
#